data_AF-A0A7C4AUK0-F1
#
_entry.id   AF-A0A7C4AUK0-F1
#
_cell.length_a   1.000
_cell.length_b   1.000
_cell.length_c   1.000
_cell.angle_alpha   90.00
_cell.angle_beta   90.00
_cell.angle_gamma   90.00
#
_symmetry.space_group_name_H-M   'P 1'
#
loop_
_entity.id
_entity.type
_entity.pdbx_description
1 polymer ?
#
loop_
_entity_poly.entity_id
_entity_poly.type
_entity_poly.pdbx_seq_one_letter_code
_entity_poly.pdbx_strand_id
1 'polypeptide(L)'
;MKKIFIFFWLLSGFSRWIWASGVSVISAANKRQITIGEKINYTVTVRYPADYSLIFSSAEVIWDNWVLEKQDITRSKQARQENLKIIFTLTTFSTGQFFLPAISFTYILPSGETGTVAGSSVPVNVESLLARYGDRGDIRDIKKPLSLSNWFWYFLAGLILLGGLIALAIYTQKKLPDTEIAVARNDQFSLSPVDEANQRLEELFNSGLLASGQIKEFYIGLTEIVRRFFERTYSVDLWQKTSSEIYRYLRHRAGARRELSLVRDFFTSADLVKFAGWRPTEKECGMDWERAKTIVKNFSNASG
;
A
#
# COMPACT_ATOMS: atom_id res chain seq x y z
N MET A 1 55.97 -61.62 -15.89
CA MET A 1 56.50 -62.50 -14.80
C MET A 1 56.48 -61.65 -13.52
N LYS A 2 55.82 -62.03 -12.41
CA LYS A 2 56.34 -62.89 -11.29
C LYS A 2 57.76 -62.44 -10.87
N LYS A 3 58.19 -62.18 -9.61
CA LYS A 3 57.71 -62.33 -8.20
C LYS A 3 58.67 -61.45 -7.31
N ILE A 4 58.45 -61.03 -6.05
CA ILE A 4 57.32 -61.04 -5.08
C ILE A 4 57.57 -60.02 -3.91
N PHE A 5 56.53 -59.76 -3.10
CA PHE A 5 56.45 -59.25 -1.70
C PHE A 5 57.68 -59.24 -0.75
N ILE A 6 57.76 -58.18 0.09
CA ILE A 6 58.06 -58.10 1.56
C ILE A 6 57.45 -56.76 2.01
N PHE A 7 56.33 -56.69 2.72
CA PHE A 7 56.11 -56.90 4.17
C PHE A 7 56.83 -55.89 5.09
N PHE A 8 56.14 -54.80 5.44
CA PHE A 8 56.39 -54.07 6.68
C PHE A 8 55.07 -53.68 7.36
N TRP A 9 54.61 -54.57 8.24
CA TRP A 9 53.42 -54.40 9.08
C TRP A 9 53.89 -54.02 10.49
N LEU A 10 53.94 -52.72 10.82
CA LEU A 10 54.04 -52.23 12.20
C LEU A 10 53.97 -50.69 12.27
N LEU A 11 52.74 -50.16 12.38
CA LEU A 11 52.42 -49.23 13.46
C LEU A 11 50.90 -49.18 13.66
N SER A 12 50.38 -50.11 14.46
CA SER A 12 49.04 -49.99 15.05
C SER A 12 49.06 -48.90 16.12
N GLY A 13 49.26 -47.66 15.69
CA GLY A 13 48.93 -46.47 16.45
C GLY A 13 47.42 -46.42 16.60
N PHE A 14 46.89 -47.16 17.58
CA PHE A 14 45.51 -47.09 18.04
C PHE A 14 45.33 -45.68 18.61
N SER A 15 45.05 -44.71 17.73
CA SER A 15 44.69 -43.36 18.12
C SER A 15 43.36 -43.48 18.85
N ARG A 16 43.45 -43.65 20.18
CA ARG A 16 42.35 -43.42 21.08
C ARG A 16 41.94 -41.98 20.86
N TRP A 17 40.95 -41.77 19.99
CA TRP A 17 40.14 -40.57 19.99
C TRP A 17 39.46 -40.56 21.35
N ILE A 18 40.07 -39.84 22.29
CA ILE A 18 39.51 -39.65 23.62
C ILE A 18 38.29 -38.75 23.39
N TRP A 19 37.10 -39.34 23.50
CA TRP A 19 35.82 -38.63 23.51
C TRP A 19 35.71 -37.84 24.83
N ALA A 20 36.49 -36.76 24.94
CA ALA A 20 37.04 -36.26 26.20
C ALA A 20 36.06 -35.62 27.20
N SER A 21 34.75 -35.55 26.90
CA SER A 21 33.78 -34.89 27.77
C SER A 21 32.35 -35.45 27.73
N GLY A 22 32.02 -36.35 26.80
CA GLY A 22 30.64 -36.81 26.61
C GLY A 22 29.63 -35.75 26.19
N VAL A 23 30.07 -34.50 25.93
CA VAL A 23 29.23 -33.40 25.44
C VAL A 23 29.35 -33.30 23.92
N SER A 24 28.22 -33.14 23.22
CA SER A 24 28.19 -32.95 21.77
C SER A 24 27.27 -31.80 21.38
N VAL A 25 27.72 -30.94 20.46
CA VAL A 25 26.94 -29.83 19.90
C VAL A 25 26.70 -30.11 18.42
N ILE A 26 25.44 -30.11 17.99
CA ILE A 26 25.02 -30.31 16.60
C ILE A 26 24.31 -29.05 16.12
N SER A 27 24.85 -28.43 15.08
CA SER A 27 24.33 -27.22 14.44
C SER A 27 23.71 -27.56 13.08
N ALA A 28 22.46 -27.17 12.85
CA ALA A 28 21.75 -27.45 11.61
C ALA A 28 20.78 -26.31 11.24
N ALA A 29 20.70 -25.96 9.96
CA ALA A 29 19.69 -25.04 9.43
C ALA A 29 18.59 -25.80 8.68
N ASN A 30 17.35 -25.32 8.74
CA ASN A 30 16.23 -25.93 8.00
C ASN A 30 16.32 -25.76 6.47
N LYS A 31 17.10 -24.80 5.99
CA LYS A 31 17.37 -24.50 4.58
C LYS A 31 18.87 -24.22 4.40
N ARG A 32 19.39 -24.41 3.18
CA ARG A 32 20.77 -23.99 2.79
C ARG A 32 20.78 -22.89 1.73
N GLN A 33 19.60 -22.54 1.21
CA GLN A 33 19.37 -21.53 0.20
C GLN A 33 18.08 -20.81 0.58
N ILE A 34 18.12 -19.48 0.66
CA ILE A 34 16.99 -18.61 1.01
C ILE A 34 17.03 -17.37 0.11
N THR A 35 15.94 -16.63 0.05
CA THR A 35 15.88 -15.31 -0.58
C THR A 35 16.11 -14.19 0.43
N ILE A 36 16.52 -13.01 -0.04
CA ILE A 36 16.67 -11.80 0.80
C ILE A 36 15.38 -11.53 1.62
N GLY A 37 15.53 -11.33 2.93
CA GLY A 37 14.43 -11.14 3.89
C GLY A 37 13.67 -12.42 4.29
N GLU A 38 13.98 -13.58 3.72
CA GLU A 38 13.35 -14.86 4.05
C GLU A 38 13.89 -15.42 5.38
N LYS A 39 12.99 -15.95 6.21
CA LYS A 39 13.33 -16.46 7.54
C LYS A 39 13.92 -17.87 7.48
N ILE A 40 15.00 -18.08 8.23
CA ILE A 40 15.69 -19.35 8.40
C ILE A 40 15.70 -19.77 9.87
N ASN A 41 15.52 -21.06 10.13
CA ASN A 41 15.55 -21.62 11.48
C ASN A 41 16.89 -22.33 11.69
N TYR A 42 17.78 -21.71 12.47
CA TYR A 42 19.04 -22.30 12.91
C TYR A 42 18.82 -23.05 14.23
N THR A 43 18.94 -24.37 14.19
CA THR A 43 18.77 -25.26 15.34
C THR A 43 20.14 -25.69 15.85
N VAL A 44 20.40 -25.43 17.13
CA VAL A 44 21.57 -25.93 17.86
C VAL A 44 21.09 -26.90 18.93
N THR A 45 21.59 -28.13 18.90
CA THR A 45 21.26 -29.19 19.85
C THR A 45 22.51 -29.60 20.60
N VAL A 46 22.53 -29.34 21.91
CA VAL A 46 23.59 -29.79 22.83
C VAL A 46 23.09 -31.03 23.57
N ARG A 47 23.89 -32.09 23.58
CA ARG A 47 23.68 -33.28 24.42
C ARG A 47 24.81 -33.36 25.43
N TYR A 48 24.48 -33.49 26.71
CA TYR A 48 25.46 -33.53 27.81
C TYR A 48 25.03 -34.53 28.91
N PRO A 49 25.96 -35.05 29.73
CA PRO A 49 25.63 -35.86 30.90
C PRO A 49 24.77 -35.09 31.92
N ALA A 50 23.81 -35.76 32.55
CA ALA A 50 22.83 -35.12 33.44
C ALA A 50 23.40 -34.62 34.79
N ASP A 51 24.68 -34.88 35.06
CA ASP A 51 25.49 -34.43 36.19
C ASP A 51 26.36 -33.19 35.84
N TYR A 52 26.36 -32.74 34.58
CA TYR A 52 27.13 -31.57 34.14
C TYR A 52 26.25 -30.31 34.16
N SER A 53 26.81 -29.18 34.56
CA SER A 53 26.13 -27.88 34.48
C SER A 53 26.51 -27.15 33.19
N LEU A 54 25.51 -26.72 32.39
CA LEU A 54 25.73 -26.04 31.11
C LEU A 54 25.43 -24.53 31.22
N ILE A 55 26.42 -23.71 30.86
CA ILE A 55 26.33 -22.25 30.78
C ILE A 55 26.27 -21.84 29.30
N PHE A 56 25.26 -21.03 28.98
CA PHE A 56 25.07 -20.44 27.65
C PHE A 56 24.35 -19.09 27.77
N SER A 57 24.87 -18.10 27.05
CA SER A 57 24.30 -16.77 26.91
C SER A 57 24.09 -16.48 25.43
N SER A 58 22.84 -16.29 24.99
CA SER A 58 22.55 -15.94 23.59
C SER A 58 22.91 -14.49 23.24
N ALA A 59 23.12 -13.63 24.24
CA ALA A 59 23.57 -12.25 24.05
C ALA A 59 25.05 -12.16 23.64
N GLU A 60 25.85 -13.20 23.90
CA GLU A 60 27.27 -13.27 23.52
C GLU A 60 27.48 -13.78 22.08
N VAL A 61 26.42 -14.19 21.39
CA VAL A 61 26.52 -14.68 20.00
C VAL A 61 26.61 -13.50 19.03
N ILE A 62 27.73 -13.41 18.31
CA ILE A 62 27.91 -12.47 17.21
C ILE A 62 27.20 -13.04 15.97
N TRP A 63 26.26 -12.28 15.42
CA TRP A 63 25.40 -12.71 14.31
C TRP A 63 25.84 -12.18 12.93
N ASP A 64 26.88 -11.33 12.86
CA ASP A 64 27.39 -10.69 11.64
C ASP A 64 26.29 -10.03 10.78
N ASN A 65 25.92 -10.68 9.67
CA ASN A 65 24.90 -10.20 8.72
C ASN A 65 23.49 -10.74 9.02
N TRP A 66 23.32 -11.54 10.07
CA TRP A 66 22.04 -12.11 10.49
C TRP A 66 21.37 -11.24 11.55
N VAL A 67 20.06 -11.06 11.40
CA VAL A 67 19.19 -10.42 12.39
C VAL A 67 18.44 -11.52 13.14
N LEU A 68 18.60 -11.57 14.47
CA LEU A 68 17.84 -12.47 15.34
C LEU A 68 16.44 -11.89 15.58
N GLU A 69 15.42 -12.58 15.11
CA GLU A 69 14.02 -12.19 15.36
C GLU A 69 13.41 -12.89 16.57
N LYS A 70 13.74 -14.18 16.77
CA LYS A 70 13.15 -15.02 17.81
C LYS A 70 14.11 -16.12 18.24
N GLN A 71 14.06 -16.46 19.53
CA GLN A 71 14.76 -17.62 20.10
C GLN A 71 13.76 -18.47 20.88
N ASP A 72 13.70 -19.76 20.56
CA ASP A 72 12.95 -20.77 21.33
C ASP A 72 13.94 -21.74 21.97
N ILE A 73 13.76 -22.03 23.27
CA ILE A 73 14.59 -22.97 24.02
C ILE A 73 13.73 -24.14 24.52
N THR A 74 14.22 -25.37 24.33
CA THR A 74 13.59 -26.59 24.87
C THR A 74 14.66 -27.42 25.55
N ARG A 75 14.44 -27.73 26.84
CA ARG A 75 15.25 -28.70 27.60
C ARG A 75 14.48 -30.00 27.73
N SER A 76 15.16 -31.13 27.59
CA SER A 76 14.59 -32.46 27.81
C SER A 76 15.62 -33.37 28.47
N LYS A 77 15.17 -34.26 29.35
CA LYS A 77 16.01 -35.18 30.12
C LYS A 77 15.65 -36.61 29.76
N GLN A 78 16.65 -37.43 29.45
CA GLN A 78 16.48 -38.82 29.04
C GLN A 78 17.49 -39.69 29.77
N ALA A 79 17.03 -40.39 30.81
CA ALA A 79 17.85 -41.19 31.72
C ALA A 79 19.06 -40.40 32.29
N ARG A 80 20.29 -40.71 31.83
CA ARG A 80 21.54 -40.09 32.28
C ARG A 80 22.03 -38.95 31.38
N GLN A 81 21.26 -38.54 30.37
CA GLN A 81 21.62 -37.44 29.47
C GLN A 81 20.56 -36.34 29.48
N GLU A 82 21.01 -35.11 29.28
CA GLU A 82 20.17 -33.95 29.00
C GLU A 82 20.42 -33.44 27.59
N ASN A 83 19.34 -33.02 26.93
CA ASN A 83 19.35 -32.44 25.61
C ASN A 83 18.78 -31.02 25.69
N LEU A 84 19.61 -30.03 25.37
CA LEU A 84 19.22 -28.63 25.17
C LEU A 84 19.09 -28.38 23.66
N LYS A 85 17.88 -28.07 23.20
CA LYS A 85 17.60 -27.64 21.84
C LYS A 85 17.29 -26.14 21.85
N ILE A 86 18.00 -25.38 21.04
CA ILE A 86 17.75 -23.95 20.82
C ILE A 86 17.45 -23.76 19.33
N ILE A 87 16.38 -23.02 19.04
CA ILE A 87 16.00 -22.65 17.67
C ILE A 87 16.06 -21.12 17.59
N PHE A 88 16.95 -20.62 16.73
CA PHE A 88 17.05 -19.21 16.39
C PHE A 88 16.35 -18.98 15.06
N THR A 89 15.35 -18.11 15.05
CA THR A 89 14.74 -17.59 13.82
C THR A 89 15.53 -16.37 13.40
N LEU A 90 16.20 -16.49 12.25
CA LEU A 90 17.10 -15.48 11.72
C LEU A 90 16.59 -14.99 10.36
N THR A 91 16.93 -13.76 10.00
CA THR A 91 16.74 -13.20 8.66
C THR A 91 17.96 -12.37 8.25
N THR A 92 18.10 -12.05 6.97
CA THR A 92 19.16 -11.15 6.49
C THR A 92 18.72 -10.37 5.26
N PHE A 93 19.22 -9.15 5.14
CA PHE A 93 18.93 -8.19 4.07
C PHE A 93 20.11 -8.03 3.09
N SER A 94 21.13 -8.89 3.21
CA SER A 94 22.28 -8.94 2.31
C SER A 94 22.20 -10.19 1.43
N THR A 95 22.62 -10.08 0.17
CA THR A 95 22.70 -11.22 -0.77
C THR A 95 24.13 -11.73 -0.92
N GLY A 96 24.30 -13.04 -1.07
CA GLY A 96 25.60 -13.69 -1.15
C GLY A 96 25.68 -14.96 -0.31
N GLN A 97 26.90 -15.51 -0.17
CA GLN A 97 27.14 -16.66 0.68
C GLN A 97 27.50 -16.20 2.10
N PHE A 98 26.67 -16.57 3.07
CA PHE A 98 26.86 -16.26 4.49
C PHE A 98 27.00 -17.53 5.32
N PHE A 99 27.52 -17.36 6.53
CA PHE A 99 27.72 -18.43 7.48
C PHE A 99 26.88 -18.17 8.72
N LEU A 100 26.24 -19.21 9.24
CA LEU A 100 25.65 -19.19 10.58
C LEU A 100 26.77 -19.48 11.59
N PRO A 101 26.87 -18.71 12.69
CA PRO A 101 28.01 -18.79 13.60
C PRO A 101 28.07 -20.14 14.33
N ALA A 102 29.30 -20.62 14.56
CA ALA A 102 29.57 -21.74 15.46
C ALA A 102 29.29 -21.28 16.90
N ILE A 103 28.25 -21.82 17.53
CA ILE A 103 27.89 -21.43 18.90
C ILE A 103 28.69 -22.30 19.89
N SER A 104 29.38 -21.63 20.81
CA SER A 104 30.14 -22.22 21.91
C SER A 104 29.30 -22.33 23.18
N PHE A 105 29.52 -23.40 23.93
CA PHE A 105 28.89 -23.69 25.20
C PHE A 105 29.95 -24.05 26.22
N THR A 106 29.85 -23.50 27.43
CA THR A 106 30.73 -23.84 28.55
C THR A 106 30.02 -24.83 29.45
N TYR A 107 30.65 -25.97 29.75
CA TYR A 107 30.15 -26.96 30.69
C TYR A 107 31.06 -27.04 31.92
N ILE A 108 30.48 -27.35 33.07
CA ILE A 108 31.16 -27.57 34.35
C ILE A 108 30.96 -29.03 34.73
N LEU A 109 32.06 -29.75 34.96
CA LEU A 109 32.06 -31.12 35.44
C LEU A 109 31.73 -31.18 36.95
N PRO A 110 31.30 -32.33 37.49
CA PRO A 110 31.18 -32.54 38.94
C PRO A 110 32.46 -32.29 39.75
N SER A 111 33.63 -32.34 39.11
CA SER A 111 34.93 -31.99 39.71
C SER A 111 35.16 -30.49 39.89
N GLY A 112 34.29 -29.64 39.35
CA GLY A 112 34.46 -28.18 39.30
C GLY A 112 35.31 -27.68 38.12
N GLU A 113 35.91 -28.58 37.34
CA GLU A 113 36.61 -28.23 36.10
C GLU A 113 35.63 -27.71 35.04
N THR A 114 36.07 -26.72 34.25
CA THR A 114 35.29 -26.15 33.16
C THR A 114 35.86 -26.54 31.81
N GLY A 115 35.00 -26.72 30.82
CA GLY A 115 35.38 -26.99 29.44
C GLY A 115 34.45 -26.29 28.47
N THR A 116 34.94 -26.04 27.25
CA THR A 116 34.18 -25.35 26.20
C THR A 116 34.06 -26.25 24.99
N VAL A 117 32.86 -26.30 24.40
CA VAL A 117 32.57 -27.06 23.17
C VAL A 117 31.80 -26.18 22.19
N ALA A 118 32.20 -26.20 20.93
CA ALA A 118 31.57 -25.43 19.87
C ALA A 118 30.83 -26.32 18.87
N GLY A 119 29.71 -25.83 18.35
CA GLY A 119 29.05 -26.41 17.18
C GLY A 119 29.79 -26.11 15.87
N SER A 120 29.33 -26.68 14.76
CA SER A 120 29.83 -26.35 13.42
C SER A 120 29.16 -25.10 12.86
N SER A 121 29.91 -24.24 12.16
CA SER A 121 29.30 -23.21 11.31
C SER A 121 28.54 -23.83 10.13
N VAL A 122 27.42 -23.22 9.73
CA VAL A 122 26.57 -23.73 8.64
C VAL A 122 26.51 -22.71 7.50
N PRO A 123 26.96 -23.04 6.28
CA PRO A 123 26.88 -22.13 5.12
C PRO A 123 25.44 -22.05 4.59
N VAL A 124 25.03 -20.83 4.21
CA VAL A 124 23.72 -20.52 3.61
C VAL A 124 23.93 -19.57 2.43
N ASN A 125 23.34 -19.88 1.28
CA ASN A 125 23.30 -19.00 0.12
C ASN A 125 22.05 -18.11 0.17
N VAL A 126 22.21 -16.80 0.02
CA VAL A 126 21.11 -15.82 0.04
C VAL A 126 20.98 -15.15 -1.30
N GLU A 127 19.87 -15.43 -1.99
CA GLU A 127 19.61 -14.96 -3.34
C GLU A 127 18.79 -13.67 -3.36
N SER A 128 19.11 -12.79 -4.32
CA SER A 128 18.21 -11.68 -4.66
C SER A 128 16.91 -12.22 -5.24
N LEU A 129 15.78 -11.66 -4.82
CA LEU A 129 14.47 -11.95 -5.43
C LEU A 129 14.49 -11.67 -6.94
N LEU A 130 15.18 -10.61 -7.38
CA LEU A 130 15.35 -10.27 -8.81
C LEU A 130 16.08 -11.39 -9.57
N ALA A 131 17.19 -11.88 -9.01
CA ALA A 131 17.98 -12.96 -9.62
C ALA A 131 17.19 -14.27 -9.73
N ARG A 132 16.30 -14.56 -8.77
CA ARG A 132 15.44 -15.75 -8.76
C ARG A 132 14.35 -15.72 -9.84
N TYR A 133 13.84 -14.54 -10.18
CA TYR A 133 12.88 -14.35 -11.28
C TYR A 133 13.55 -14.12 -12.66
N GLY A 134 14.87 -14.32 -12.76
CA GLY A 134 15.61 -14.23 -14.02
C GLY A 134 16.03 -12.81 -14.42
N ASP A 135 15.71 -11.79 -13.61
CA ASP A 135 16.11 -10.40 -13.83
C ASP A 135 17.57 -10.20 -13.38
N ARG A 136 18.50 -10.77 -14.16
CA ARG A 136 19.95 -10.79 -13.91
C ARG A 136 20.63 -9.46 -14.28
N GLY A 137 20.04 -8.35 -13.83
CA GLY A 137 20.66 -7.04 -13.93
C GLY A 137 20.82 -6.54 -15.35
N ASP A 138 19.70 -6.45 -16.10
CA ASP A 138 19.61 -5.36 -17.06
C ASP A 138 19.64 -4.06 -16.25
N ILE A 139 20.83 -3.47 -16.10
CA ILE A 139 21.01 -2.14 -15.51
C ILE A 139 20.38 -1.17 -16.49
N ARG A 140 19.05 -1.03 -16.37
CA ARG A 140 18.26 -0.12 -17.18
C ARG A 140 18.91 1.25 -17.11
N ASP A 141 19.36 1.72 -18.28
CA ASP A 141 19.97 3.04 -18.45
C ASP A 141 19.23 4.07 -17.60
N ILE A 142 19.98 4.84 -16.81
CA ILE A 142 19.42 5.94 -16.04
C ILE A 142 18.65 6.81 -17.03
N LYS A 143 17.32 6.82 -16.92
CA LYS A 143 16.45 7.54 -17.84
C LYS A 143 16.98 8.97 -17.95
N LYS A 144 17.49 9.32 -19.13
CA LYS A 144 18.07 10.65 -19.39
C LYS A 144 17.06 11.69 -18.91
N PRO A 145 17.50 12.75 -18.19
CA PRO A 145 16.59 13.79 -17.74
C PRO A 145 15.81 14.28 -18.96
N LEU A 146 14.48 14.31 -18.84
CA LEU A 146 13.61 14.67 -19.95
C LEU A 146 13.98 16.07 -20.40
N SER A 147 14.66 16.19 -21.55
CA SER A 147 14.96 17.48 -22.14
C SER A 147 13.62 18.11 -22.50
N LEU A 148 13.22 19.14 -21.75
CA LEU A 148 12.04 19.92 -22.03
C LEU A 148 12.19 20.49 -23.45
N SER A 149 11.51 19.86 -24.40
CA SER A 149 11.53 20.23 -25.81
C SER A 149 11.19 21.72 -25.94
N ASN A 150 11.75 22.41 -26.95
CA ASN A 150 11.50 23.84 -27.17
C ASN A 150 9.99 24.18 -27.22
N TRP A 151 9.13 23.21 -27.58
CA TRP A 151 7.67 23.30 -27.47
C TRP A 151 7.17 23.74 -26.08
N PHE A 152 7.81 23.30 -24.99
CA PHE A 152 7.45 23.71 -23.63
C PHE A 152 7.61 25.22 -23.42
N TRP A 153 8.69 25.80 -23.95
CA TRP A 153 8.92 27.24 -23.89
C TRP A 153 7.94 28.03 -24.76
N TYR A 154 7.59 27.52 -25.95
CA TYR A 154 6.53 28.12 -26.78
C TYR A 154 5.15 28.04 -26.10
N PHE A 155 4.82 26.93 -25.45
CA PHE A 155 3.58 26.78 -24.67
C PHE A 155 3.54 27.75 -23.48
N LEU A 156 4.62 27.84 -22.71
CA LEU A 156 4.72 28.75 -21.57
C LEU A 156 4.66 30.21 -22.00
N ALA A 157 5.34 30.58 -23.10
CA ALA A 157 5.24 31.90 -23.69
C ALA A 157 3.81 32.21 -24.14
N GLY A 158 3.12 31.26 -24.79
CA GLY A 158 1.71 31.39 -25.17
C GLY A 158 0.77 31.58 -23.97
N LEU A 159 1.01 30.86 -22.87
CA LEU A 159 0.23 31.00 -21.63
C LEU A 159 0.45 32.38 -20.96
N ILE A 160 1.69 32.88 -20.96
CA ILE A 160 2.02 34.23 -20.47
C ILE A 160 1.36 35.30 -21.36
N LEU A 161 1.39 35.13 -22.69
CA LEU A 161 0.76 36.05 -23.64
C LEU A 161 -0.77 36.08 -23.45
N LEU A 162 -1.39 34.91 -23.29
CA LEU A 162 -2.82 34.78 -22.99
C LEU A 162 -3.19 35.44 -21.66
N GLY A 163 -2.40 35.21 -20.60
CA GLY A 163 -2.59 35.87 -19.30
C GLY A 163 -2.43 37.39 -19.39
N GLY A 164 -1.47 37.88 -20.18
CA GLY A 164 -1.27 39.30 -20.48
C GLY A 164 -2.44 39.92 -21.23
N LEU A 165 -2.99 39.22 -22.23
CA LEU A 165 -4.18 39.66 -22.98
C LEU A 165 -5.43 39.71 -22.09
N ILE A 166 -5.63 38.72 -21.20
CA ILE A 166 -6.72 38.72 -20.22
C ILE A 166 -6.57 39.88 -19.23
N ALA A 167 -5.36 40.11 -18.71
CA ALA A 167 -5.09 41.23 -17.82
C ALA A 167 -5.29 42.59 -18.50
N LEU A 168 -4.88 42.72 -19.78
CA LEU A 168 -5.10 43.91 -20.59
C LEU A 168 -6.59 44.17 -20.81
N ALA A 169 -7.38 43.15 -21.15
CA ALA A 169 -8.82 43.26 -21.35
C ALA A 169 -9.56 43.69 -20.07
N ILE A 170 -9.17 43.15 -18.91
CA ILE A 170 -9.72 43.57 -17.60
C ILE A 170 -9.30 45.02 -17.29
N TYR A 171 -8.08 45.43 -17.65
CA TYR A 171 -7.58 46.79 -17.40
C TYR A 171 -8.26 47.83 -18.30
N THR A 172 -8.50 47.53 -19.58
CA THR A 172 -9.20 48.45 -20.50
C THR A 172 -10.68 48.59 -20.17
N GLN A 173 -11.35 47.50 -19.75
CA GLN A 173 -12.72 47.55 -19.22
C GLN A 173 -12.86 48.44 -17.97
N LYS A 174 -11.78 48.63 -17.19
CA LYS A 174 -11.77 49.52 -16.01
C LYS A 174 -11.46 51.00 -16.31
N LYS A 175 -11.23 51.38 -17.56
CA LYS A 175 -10.85 52.75 -17.96
C LYS A 175 -11.86 53.47 -18.87
N LEU A 176 -12.96 52.81 -19.22
CA LEU A 176 -14.06 53.43 -19.96
C LEU A 176 -15.02 54.09 -18.94
N PRO A 177 -15.39 55.37 -19.11
CA PRO A 177 -16.45 55.98 -18.31
C PRO A 177 -17.79 55.32 -18.63
N ASP A 178 -18.63 55.10 -17.62
CA ASP A 178 -19.84 54.28 -17.64
C ASP A 178 -20.71 54.50 -18.90
N THR A 179 -20.54 53.62 -19.89
CA THR A 179 -21.34 53.53 -21.11
C THR A 179 -21.72 52.07 -21.29
N GLU A 180 -23.03 51.82 -21.25
CA GLU A 180 -23.71 50.53 -21.05
C GLU A 180 -23.31 49.37 -21.99
N ILE A 181 -22.13 48.75 -21.78
CA ILE A 181 -21.82 47.41 -22.31
C ILE A 181 -21.12 46.57 -21.24
N ALA A 182 -21.88 46.17 -20.21
CA ALA A 182 -21.45 45.22 -19.19
C ALA A 182 -22.05 43.83 -19.46
N VAL A 183 -21.36 43.01 -20.27
CA VAL A 183 -21.65 41.58 -20.47
C VAL A 183 -20.32 40.82 -20.39
N ALA A 184 -20.08 39.87 -19.48
CA ALA A 184 -20.91 39.37 -18.39
C ALA A 184 -20.09 39.13 -17.12
N ARG A 185 -20.26 39.98 -16.10
CA ARG A 185 -19.92 39.64 -14.71
C ARG A 185 -20.75 40.38 -13.66
N ASN A 186 -22.01 40.66 -13.99
CA ASN A 186 -23.10 40.63 -13.02
C ASN A 186 -24.40 40.23 -13.74
N ASP A 187 -25.37 39.71 -13.01
CA ASP A 187 -26.80 39.63 -13.36
C ASP A 187 -27.17 39.22 -14.80
N GLN A 188 -27.07 37.92 -15.09
CA GLN A 188 -28.24 37.28 -15.72
C GLN A 188 -29.35 37.12 -14.67
N PHE A 189 -30.03 38.24 -14.36
CA PHE A 189 -31.45 38.12 -14.05
C PHE A 189 -32.19 37.91 -15.36
N SER A 190 -32.52 36.65 -15.62
CA SER A 190 -33.70 36.31 -16.40
C SER A 190 -34.48 35.16 -15.77
N LEU A 191 -33.83 34.34 -14.93
CA LEU A 191 -34.37 33.11 -14.39
C LEU A 191 -33.96 32.95 -12.92
N SER A 192 -34.96 32.68 -12.07
CA SER A 192 -34.77 32.24 -10.69
C SER A 192 -33.82 31.02 -10.65
N PRO A 193 -33.12 30.73 -9.54
CA PRO A 193 -32.45 29.43 -9.37
C PRO A 193 -33.34 28.24 -9.73
N VAL A 194 -34.65 28.38 -9.46
CA VAL A 194 -35.73 27.44 -9.77
C VAL A 194 -35.93 27.30 -11.29
N ASP A 195 -36.15 28.41 -11.98
CA ASP A 195 -36.44 28.43 -13.42
C ASP A 195 -35.22 27.98 -14.22
N GLU A 196 -34.02 28.39 -13.79
CA GLU A 196 -32.75 27.97 -14.39
C GLU A 196 -32.53 26.46 -14.26
N ALA A 197 -32.83 25.89 -13.09
CA ALA A 197 -32.72 24.46 -12.87
C ALA A 197 -33.76 23.69 -13.69
N ASN A 198 -35.01 24.16 -13.74
CA ASN A 198 -36.06 23.57 -14.55
C ASN A 198 -35.71 23.58 -16.04
N GLN A 199 -35.25 24.73 -16.59
CA GLN A 199 -34.81 24.81 -17.98
C GLN A 199 -33.70 23.79 -18.28
N ARG A 200 -32.65 23.73 -17.46
CA ARG A 200 -31.56 22.77 -17.68
C ARG A 200 -31.98 21.32 -17.50
N LEU A 201 -32.94 21.03 -16.63
CA LEU A 201 -33.51 19.69 -16.50
C LEU A 201 -34.26 19.29 -17.77
N GLU A 202 -35.05 20.18 -18.37
CA GLU A 202 -35.71 19.93 -19.67
C GLU A 202 -34.68 19.81 -20.81
N GLU A 203 -33.67 20.68 -20.90
CA GLU A 203 -32.58 20.59 -21.89
C GLU A 203 -31.82 19.26 -21.78
N LEU A 204 -31.50 18.82 -20.57
CA LEU A 204 -30.81 17.56 -20.32
C LEU A 204 -31.67 16.35 -20.71
N PHE A 205 -32.97 16.37 -20.42
CA PHE A 205 -33.88 15.28 -20.79
C PHE A 205 -34.05 15.17 -22.31
N ASN A 206 -34.16 16.30 -22.99
CA ASN A 206 -34.31 16.38 -24.45
C ASN A 206 -32.97 16.28 -25.24
N SER A 207 -31.83 16.17 -24.55
CA SER A 207 -30.48 16.15 -25.15
C SER A 207 -30.18 14.92 -26.04
N GLY A 208 -31.01 13.88 -26.01
CA GLY A 208 -30.74 12.61 -26.69
C GLY A 208 -29.68 11.72 -26.03
N LEU A 209 -29.14 12.09 -24.86
CA LEU A 209 -28.17 11.25 -24.12
C LEU A 209 -28.75 9.88 -23.75
N LEU A 210 -30.01 9.83 -23.30
CA LEU A 210 -30.70 8.57 -22.99
C LEU A 210 -30.88 7.69 -24.25
N ALA A 211 -31.34 8.26 -25.35
CA ALA A 211 -31.55 7.56 -26.62
C ALA A 211 -30.24 7.04 -27.25
N SER A 212 -29.12 7.73 -27.01
CA SER A 212 -27.78 7.32 -27.46
C SER A 212 -27.05 6.39 -26.46
N GLY A 213 -27.70 5.96 -25.38
CA GLY A 213 -27.13 5.07 -24.36
C GLY A 213 -26.10 5.72 -23.43
N GLN A 214 -25.93 7.05 -23.50
CA GLN A 214 -25.04 7.86 -22.66
C GLN A 214 -25.68 8.14 -21.29
N ILE A 215 -26.07 7.06 -20.60
CA ILE A 215 -26.78 7.10 -19.32
C ILE A 215 -25.88 7.72 -18.23
N LYS A 216 -24.57 7.44 -18.24
CA LYS A 216 -23.65 7.97 -17.24
C LYS A 216 -23.53 9.50 -17.34
N GLU A 217 -23.43 10.01 -18.55
CA GLU A 217 -23.34 11.42 -18.89
C GLU A 217 -24.62 12.15 -18.50
N PHE A 218 -25.79 11.54 -18.76
CA PHE A 218 -27.08 12.03 -18.26
C PHE A 218 -27.08 12.18 -16.73
N TYR A 219 -26.67 11.16 -15.98
CA TYR A 219 -26.63 11.23 -14.52
C TYR A 219 -25.56 12.17 -13.95
N ILE A 220 -24.46 12.42 -14.67
CA ILE A 220 -23.49 13.47 -14.32
C ILE A 220 -24.19 14.83 -14.39
N GLY A 221 -24.74 15.19 -15.56
CA GLY A 221 -25.45 16.45 -15.76
C GLY A 221 -26.63 16.63 -14.79
N LEU A 222 -27.40 15.56 -14.55
CA LEU A 222 -28.55 15.59 -13.64
C LEU A 222 -28.13 15.98 -12.22
N THR A 223 -27.01 15.42 -11.73
CA THR A 223 -26.49 15.80 -10.41
C THR A 223 -25.80 17.16 -10.37
N GLU A 224 -25.21 17.62 -11.48
CA GLU A 224 -24.63 18.96 -11.59
C GLU A 224 -25.70 20.06 -11.51
N ILE A 225 -26.83 19.89 -12.21
CA ILE A 225 -27.95 20.84 -12.17
C ILE A 225 -28.53 20.97 -10.75
N VAL A 226 -28.77 19.85 -10.07
CA VAL A 226 -29.29 19.85 -8.69
C VAL A 226 -28.27 20.45 -7.70
N ARG A 227 -26.96 20.23 -7.91
CA ARG A 227 -25.91 20.90 -7.12
C ARG A 227 -25.95 22.40 -7.30
N ARG A 228 -25.89 22.88 -8.55
CA ARG A 228 -25.87 24.30 -8.89
C ARG A 228 -27.15 25.04 -8.45
N PHE A 229 -28.30 24.36 -8.47
CA PHE A 229 -29.53 24.84 -7.84
C PHE A 229 -29.34 25.13 -6.34
N PHE A 230 -28.79 24.19 -5.57
CA PHE A 230 -28.53 24.39 -4.14
C PHE A 230 -27.48 25.46 -3.87
N GLU A 231 -26.44 25.58 -4.71
CA GLU A 231 -25.42 26.63 -4.60
C GLU A 231 -26.02 28.02 -4.76
N ARG A 232 -26.87 28.23 -5.79
CA ARG A 232 -27.57 29.51 -6.02
C ARG A 232 -28.64 29.79 -4.97
N THR A 233 -29.37 28.78 -4.48
CA THR A 233 -30.46 28.94 -3.51
C THR A 233 -29.95 29.23 -2.09
N TYR A 234 -28.81 28.64 -1.68
CA TYR A 234 -28.26 28.80 -0.33
C TYR A 234 -26.97 29.66 -0.27
N SER A 235 -26.54 30.23 -1.40
CA SER A 235 -25.33 31.06 -1.54
C SER A 235 -24.08 30.40 -0.93
N VAL A 236 -23.83 29.13 -1.30
CA VAL A 236 -22.68 28.34 -0.82
C VAL A 236 -21.99 27.58 -1.93
N ASP A 237 -20.68 27.42 -1.79
CA ASP A 237 -19.87 26.51 -2.61
C ASP A 237 -20.14 25.05 -2.17
N LEU A 238 -20.77 24.28 -3.08
CA LEU A 238 -21.01 22.84 -2.95
C LEU A 238 -20.21 22.03 -3.98
N TRP A 239 -19.48 22.69 -4.88
CA TRP A 239 -18.65 22.12 -5.94
C TRP A 239 -17.68 21.09 -5.39
N GLN A 240 -16.97 21.44 -4.31
CA GLN A 240 -15.99 20.56 -3.67
C GLN A 240 -16.60 19.53 -2.68
N LYS A 241 -17.94 19.49 -2.51
CA LYS A 241 -18.59 18.66 -1.48
C LYS A 241 -19.10 17.34 -2.04
N THR A 242 -18.88 16.26 -1.30
CA THR A 242 -19.46 14.94 -1.61
C THR A 242 -20.99 14.95 -1.44
N SER A 243 -21.69 13.99 -2.07
CA SER A 243 -23.16 13.85 -1.95
C SER A 243 -23.62 13.81 -0.47
N SER A 244 -22.87 13.10 0.38
CA SER A 244 -23.09 13.00 1.83
C SER A 244 -22.93 14.32 2.58
N GLU A 245 -22.02 15.18 2.14
CA GLU A 245 -21.79 16.50 2.74
C GLU A 245 -22.85 17.52 2.32
N ILE A 246 -23.33 17.45 1.08
CA ILE A 246 -24.50 18.23 0.63
C ILE A 246 -25.72 17.86 1.46
N TYR A 247 -26.01 16.56 1.62
CA TYR A 247 -27.09 16.10 2.49
C TYR A 247 -26.94 16.63 3.93
N ARG A 248 -25.73 16.59 4.50
CA ARG A 248 -25.44 17.11 5.84
C ARG A 248 -25.65 18.63 5.91
N TYR A 249 -25.19 19.37 4.92
CA TYR A 249 -25.37 20.82 4.83
C TYR A 249 -26.86 21.20 4.79
N LEU A 250 -27.63 20.58 3.90
CA LEU A 250 -29.06 20.83 3.75
C LEU A 250 -29.84 20.48 5.02
N ARG A 251 -29.45 19.42 5.75
CA ARG A 251 -30.07 19.05 7.04
C ARG A 251 -30.02 20.17 8.11
N HIS A 252 -29.05 21.08 8.04
CA HIS A 252 -28.93 22.20 8.97
C HIS A 252 -29.61 23.49 8.47
N ARG A 253 -30.11 23.53 7.23
CA ARG A 253 -30.69 24.72 6.58
C ARG A 253 -32.16 24.56 6.18
N ALA A 254 -32.55 23.38 5.68
CA ALA A 254 -33.90 23.07 5.25
C ALA A 254 -34.68 22.37 6.36
N GLY A 255 -35.80 22.97 6.77
CA GLY A 255 -36.47 22.63 8.03
C GLY A 255 -37.22 21.30 8.08
N ALA A 256 -37.61 20.71 6.94
CA ALA A 256 -38.47 19.52 6.92
C ALA A 256 -37.74 18.23 6.49
N ARG A 257 -38.02 17.15 7.25
CA ARG A 257 -37.33 15.85 7.11
C ARG A 257 -37.67 15.12 5.80
N ARG A 258 -38.78 15.48 5.14
CA ARG A 258 -39.30 14.78 3.96
C ARG A 258 -38.61 15.21 2.66
N GLU A 259 -38.25 16.49 2.52
CA GLU A 259 -37.46 16.92 1.36
C GLU A 259 -36.03 16.35 1.41
N LEU A 260 -35.46 16.22 2.62
CA LEU A 260 -34.12 15.66 2.83
C LEU A 260 -33.99 14.18 2.44
N SER A 261 -35.05 13.35 2.61
CA SER A 261 -35.04 11.98 2.09
C SER A 261 -35.00 11.95 0.56
N LEU A 262 -35.80 12.77 -0.12
CA LEU A 262 -35.81 12.83 -1.59
C LEU A 262 -34.42 13.17 -2.17
N VAL A 263 -33.71 14.12 -1.55
CA VAL A 263 -32.34 14.49 -1.94
C VAL A 263 -31.36 13.33 -1.74
N ARG A 264 -31.47 12.61 -0.62
CA ARG A 264 -30.63 11.43 -0.36
C ARG A 264 -30.87 10.34 -1.39
N ASP A 265 -32.13 10.01 -1.65
CA ASP A 265 -32.52 8.92 -2.54
C ASP A 265 -32.13 9.24 -4.00
N PHE A 266 -32.27 10.52 -4.39
CA PHE A 266 -31.76 11.05 -5.67
C PHE A 266 -30.24 10.86 -5.84
N PHE A 267 -29.43 11.38 -4.91
CA PHE A 267 -27.97 11.25 -5.01
C PHE A 267 -27.52 9.79 -4.90
N THR A 268 -28.21 8.96 -4.10
CA THR A 268 -27.90 7.53 -3.99
C THR A 268 -28.12 6.81 -5.33
N SER A 269 -29.27 7.04 -5.99
CA SER A 269 -29.53 6.47 -7.33
C SER A 269 -28.47 6.91 -8.33
N ALA A 270 -28.13 8.21 -8.36
CA ALA A 270 -27.13 8.74 -9.28
C ALA A 270 -25.72 8.20 -9.02
N ASP A 271 -25.32 8.03 -7.76
CA ASP A 271 -24.00 7.52 -7.40
C ASP A 271 -23.87 6.01 -7.74
N LEU A 272 -24.96 5.23 -7.71
CA LEU A 272 -24.99 3.86 -8.24
C LEU A 272 -24.71 3.80 -9.75
N VAL A 273 -25.26 4.73 -10.54
CA VAL A 273 -25.01 4.80 -11.99
C VAL A 273 -23.59 5.27 -12.28
N LYS A 274 -23.16 6.38 -11.66
CA LYS A 274 -21.86 7.00 -11.95
C LYS A 274 -20.66 6.13 -11.54
N PHE A 275 -20.79 5.37 -10.46
CA PHE A 275 -19.67 4.68 -9.82
C PHE A 275 -19.86 3.17 -9.67
N ALA A 276 -21.07 2.66 -9.41
CA ALA A 276 -21.32 1.22 -9.25
C ALA A 276 -21.69 0.49 -10.56
N GLY A 277 -21.77 1.21 -11.69
CA GLY A 277 -22.05 0.65 -13.01
C GLY A 277 -23.51 0.20 -13.21
N TRP A 278 -24.43 0.66 -12.35
CA TRP A 278 -25.86 0.38 -12.50
C TRP A 278 -26.38 0.96 -13.82
N ARG A 279 -27.22 0.19 -14.53
CA ARG A 279 -27.83 0.58 -15.80
C ARG A 279 -29.36 0.64 -15.64
N PRO A 280 -29.91 1.79 -15.22
CA PRO A 280 -31.35 1.97 -15.11
C PRO A 280 -32.02 1.89 -16.47
N THR A 281 -33.27 1.44 -16.46
CA THR A 281 -34.19 1.52 -17.60
C THR A 281 -34.56 2.98 -17.90
N GLU A 282 -35.00 3.26 -19.12
CA GLU A 282 -35.48 4.60 -19.52
C GLU A 282 -36.59 5.13 -18.59
N LYS A 283 -37.46 4.24 -18.10
CA LYS A 283 -38.50 4.56 -17.11
C LYS A 283 -37.89 5.02 -15.77
N GLU A 284 -36.84 4.36 -15.30
CA GLU A 284 -36.14 4.75 -14.06
C GLU A 284 -35.39 6.08 -14.24
N CYS A 285 -34.75 6.31 -15.40
CA CYS A 285 -34.15 7.60 -15.74
C CYS A 285 -35.19 8.74 -15.70
N GLY A 286 -36.39 8.52 -16.27
CA GLY A 286 -37.51 9.46 -16.19
C GLY A 286 -38.01 9.69 -14.76
N MET A 287 -38.09 8.64 -13.93
CA MET A 287 -38.45 8.76 -12.51
C MET A 287 -37.41 9.54 -11.70
N ASP A 288 -36.12 9.40 -12.00
CA ASP A 288 -35.05 10.13 -11.32
C ASP A 288 -34.99 11.60 -11.77
N TRP A 289 -35.32 11.87 -13.02
CA TRP A 289 -35.52 13.24 -13.54
C TRP A 289 -36.73 13.94 -12.90
N GLU A 290 -37.88 13.26 -12.79
CA GLU A 290 -39.03 13.78 -12.04
C GLU A 290 -38.70 14.00 -10.55
N ARG A 291 -37.84 13.16 -9.96
CA ARG A 291 -37.32 13.38 -8.59
C ARG A 291 -36.46 14.64 -8.52
N ALA A 292 -35.63 14.93 -9.52
CA ALA A 292 -34.85 16.17 -9.59
C ALA A 292 -35.75 17.42 -9.68
N LYS A 293 -36.77 17.42 -10.56
CA LYS A 293 -37.77 18.51 -10.63
C LYS A 293 -38.53 18.68 -9.31
N THR A 294 -38.89 17.56 -8.67
CA THR A 294 -39.56 17.58 -7.34
C THR A 294 -38.66 18.17 -6.26
N ILE A 295 -37.35 17.92 -6.28
CA ILE A 295 -36.39 18.55 -5.37
C ILE A 295 -36.36 20.07 -5.61
N VAL A 296 -36.18 20.51 -6.86
CA VAL A 296 -36.16 21.95 -7.21
C VAL A 296 -37.43 22.66 -6.72
N LYS A 297 -38.61 22.07 -6.97
CA LYS A 297 -39.92 22.60 -6.55
C LYS A 297 -40.15 22.60 -5.04
N ASN A 298 -39.67 21.60 -4.31
CA ASN A 298 -39.88 21.54 -2.86
C ASN A 298 -38.98 22.53 -2.14
N PHE A 299 -37.72 22.65 -2.57
CA PHE A 299 -36.76 23.55 -1.95
C PHE A 299 -36.97 25.02 -2.35
N SER A 300 -37.57 25.33 -3.51
CA SER A 300 -37.98 26.70 -3.84
C SER A 300 -38.96 27.29 -2.83
N ASN A 301 -39.90 26.48 -2.36
CA ASN A 301 -40.97 26.89 -1.46
C ASN A 301 -40.53 26.96 0.01
N ALA A 302 -39.34 26.46 0.33
CA ALA A 302 -38.75 26.46 1.66
C ALA A 302 -37.73 27.61 1.88
N SER A 303 -37.46 28.40 0.85
CA SER A 303 -36.51 29.54 0.84
C SER A 303 -37.18 30.90 0.64
N GLY A 304 -38.51 30.97 0.70
CA GLY A 304 -39.31 32.19 0.71
C GLY A 304 -39.93 32.47 2.08
#